data_AF-A0A947GEF8-F1
#
_entry.id   AF-A0A947GEF8-F1
#
_cell.length_a   1.000
_cell.length_b   1.000
_cell.length_c   1.000
_cell.angle_alpha   90.00
_cell.angle_beta   90.00
_cell.angle_gamma   90.00
#
_symmetry.space_group_name_H-M   'P 1'
#
loop_
_entity.id
_entity.type
_entity.pdbx_description
1 polymer ?
#
loop_
_entity_poly.entity_id
_entity_poly.type
_entity_poly.pdbx_seq_one_letter_code
_entity_poly.pdbx_strand_id
1 'polypeptide(L)'
;MARFSTYIGIDLGGARGKTTAVAVLSAGNDGQAMVESIDSRHSGEPWTDAVLASFLEAEASEAPTIVAIDAPLTEPSCARCTLPVCPGQEQCSVEAVRWLCTRGVELQEAAAAAPDRIVAIPTSHHTTTGSVVDLPYAAPLAAYTHRCTELHLHFELGVLGRDFVGRSTGPLAARAGHLRRVLAGKGFALNDNLIEVSPRATVGALFGERKARGYKRDADPWLRRARIIEDLAGELGFAARSRMSREEVLRNDHCFEAL
;
A
#
# COMPACT_ATOMS: atom_id res chain seq x y z
N MET A 1 -12.63 -14.76 -17.13
CA MET A 1 -11.39 -14.32 -16.46
C MET A 1 -10.57 -15.57 -16.18
N ALA A 2 -9.25 -15.55 -16.44
CA ALA A 2 -8.39 -16.64 -16.04
C ALA A 2 -8.44 -16.79 -14.52
N ARG A 3 -8.52 -18.02 -14.01
CA ARG A 3 -8.55 -18.28 -12.57
C ARG A 3 -7.11 -18.28 -12.09
N PHE A 4 -6.72 -17.26 -11.32
CA PHE A 4 -5.42 -17.21 -10.67
C PHE A 4 -5.31 -18.31 -9.62
N SER A 5 -4.12 -18.91 -9.50
CA SER A 5 -3.81 -19.95 -8.51
C SER A 5 -2.73 -19.53 -7.54
N THR A 6 -1.93 -18.52 -7.88
CA THR A 6 -0.88 -17.95 -7.04
C THR A 6 -1.14 -16.47 -6.81
N TYR A 7 -0.98 -16.03 -5.57
CA TYR A 7 -1.19 -14.66 -5.12
C TYR A 7 0.08 -14.22 -4.38
N ILE A 8 0.64 -13.09 -4.78
CA ILE A 8 1.87 -12.56 -4.19
C ILE A 8 1.55 -11.19 -3.62
N GLY A 9 1.66 -11.03 -2.31
CA GLY A 9 1.56 -9.73 -1.66
C GLY A 9 2.94 -9.17 -1.33
N ILE A 10 3.11 -7.87 -1.53
CA ILE A 10 4.40 -7.19 -1.39
C ILE A 10 4.21 -5.92 -0.56
N ASP A 11 4.77 -5.90 0.65
CA ASP A 11 5.07 -4.64 1.30
C ASP A 11 6.35 -4.08 0.68
N LEU A 12 6.23 -3.06 -0.17
CA LEU A 12 7.38 -2.50 -0.86
C LEU A 12 8.18 -1.56 0.06
N GLY A 13 9.42 -1.95 0.36
CA GLY A 13 10.34 -1.09 1.09
C GLY A 13 10.90 0.07 0.26
N GLY A 14 11.67 0.96 0.90
CA GLY A 14 12.41 2.02 0.20
C GLY A 14 13.46 1.46 -0.79
N ALA A 15 14.17 2.37 -1.49
CA ALA A 15 15.02 2.06 -2.66
C ALA A 15 16.09 0.95 -2.50
N ARG A 16 16.45 0.54 -1.27
CA ARG A 16 17.43 -0.53 -1.02
C ARG A 16 16.81 -1.90 -0.73
N GLY A 17 15.48 -2.02 -0.71
CA GLY A 17 14.78 -3.29 -0.52
C GLY A 17 14.88 -3.92 0.89
N LYS A 18 15.55 -3.27 1.84
CA LYS A 18 15.82 -3.81 3.20
C LYS A 18 14.57 -4.01 4.05
N THR A 19 13.52 -3.27 3.75
CA THR A 19 12.24 -3.30 4.45
C THR A 19 11.13 -3.83 3.56
N THR A 20 11.47 -4.43 2.41
CA THR A 20 10.48 -5.10 1.59
C THR A 20 10.18 -6.45 2.22
N ALA A 21 8.92 -6.86 2.22
CA ALA A 21 8.52 -8.23 2.49
C ALA A 21 7.64 -8.75 1.36
N VAL A 22 7.69 -10.06 1.14
CA VAL A 22 6.93 -10.77 0.11
C VAL A 22 6.22 -11.94 0.78
N ALA A 23 4.91 -12.05 0.57
CA ALA A 23 4.11 -13.21 0.91
C ALA A 23 3.70 -13.94 -0.37
N VAL A 24 3.81 -15.27 -0.37
CA VAL A 24 3.31 -16.12 -1.44
C VAL A 24 2.15 -16.94 -0.89
N LEU A 25 1.02 -16.89 -1.58
CA LEU A 25 -0.17 -17.64 -1.25
C LEU A 25 -0.64 -18.44 -2.48
N SER A 26 -1.26 -19.58 -2.24
CA SER A 26 -1.92 -20.39 -3.26
C SER A 26 -3.42 -20.50 -3.00
N ALA A 27 -4.19 -20.80 -4.05
CA ALA A 27 -5.60 -21.17 -3.90
C ALA A 27 -5.71 -22.59 -3.32
N GLY A 28 -6.30 -22.71 -2.13
CA GLY A 28 -6.66 -23.98 -1.52
C GLY A 28 -7.89 -24.62 -2.15
N ASN A 29 -8.14 -25.89 -1.80
CA ASN A 29 -9.20 -26.73 -2.41
C ASN A 29 -10.61 -26.16 -2.21
N ASP A 30 -10.86 -25.47 -1.09
CA ASP A 30 -12.18 -24.94 -0.71
C ASP A 30 -12.28 -23.41 -0.88
N GLY A 31 -11.39 -22.80 -1.67
CA GLY A 31 -11.32 -21.35 -1.84
C GLY A 31 -10.59 -20.61 -0.70
N GLN A 32 -10.11 -21.33 0.31
CA GLN A 32 -9.21 -20.81 1.33
C GLN A 32 -7.87 -20.38 0.69
N ALA A 33 -7.33 -19.23 1.07
CA ALA A 33 -5.99 -18.82 0.68
C ALA A 33 -4.96 -19.53 1.57
N MET A 34 -3.97 -20.19 0.97
CA MET A 34 -2.95 -20.96 1.68
C MET A 34 -1.62 -20.20 1.65
N VAL A 35 -1.15 -19.73 2.80
CA VAL A 35 0.16 -19.08 2.92
C VAL A 35 1.26 -20.12 2.74
N GLU A 36 2.09 -19.90 1.72
CA GLU A 36 3.19 -20.77 1.33
C GLU A 36 4.52 -20.32 1.90
N SER A 37 4.79 -19.02 1.85
CA SER A 37 5.97 -18.40 2.44
C SER A 37 5.73 -16.93 2.73
N ILE A 38 6.49 -16.39 3.68
CA ILE A 38 6.56 -14.95 3.94
C ILE A 38 7.99 -14.61 4.31
N ASP A 39 8.59 -13.72 3.54
CA ASP A 39 10.03 -13.49 3.59
C ASP A 39 10.36 -12.00 3.45
N SER A 40 11.22 -11.50 4.34
CA SER A 40 11.81 -10.15 4.21
C SER A 40 13.15 -10.16 3.44
N ARG A 41 13.59 -11.35 2.99
CA ARG A 41 14.83 -11.59 2.24
C ARG A 41 14.63 -12.77 1.31
N HIS A 42 15.24 -12.72 0.13
CA HIS A 42 15.25 -13.84 -0.80
C HIS A 42 16.63 -14.50 -0.77
N SER A 43 16.71 -15.76 -0.32
CA SER A 43 17.97 -16.51 -0.23
C SER A 43 19.08 -15.76 0.55
N GLY A 44 18.70 -15.05 1.62
CA GLY A 44 19.60 -14.24 2.44
C GLY A 44 19.82 -12.80 1.94
N GLU A 45 19.46 -12.50 0.70
CA GLU A 45 19.64 -11.18 0.09
C GLU A 45 18.43 -10.26 0.31
N PRO A 46 18.61 -8.93 0.37
CA PRO A 46 17.51 -7.98 0.33
C PRO A 46 16.71 -8.10 -0.97
N TRP A 47 15.41 -7.82 -0.90
CA TRP A 47 14.52 -7.71 -2.07
C TRP A 47 14.79 -6.41 -2.86
N THR A 48 15.93 -6.37 -3.55
CA THR A 48 16.23 -5.33 -4.55
C THR A 48 15.32 -5.47 -5.76
N ASP A 49 15.28 -4.45 -6.62
CA ASP A 49 14.37 -4.46 -7.78
C ASP A 49 14.67 -5.60 -8.75
N ALA A 50 15.96 -5.91 -8.97
CA ALA A 50 16.36 -7.04 -9.80
C ALA A 50 15.94 -8.38 -9.18
N VAL A 51 16.19 -8.58 -7.88
CA VAL A 51 15.80 -9.81 -7.16
C VAL A 51 14.29 -10.00 -7.21
N LEU A 52 13.53 -8.94 -6.94
CA LEU A 52 12.07 -8.99 -6.95
C LEU A 52 11.52 -9.26 -8.36
N ALA A 53 12.04 -8.60 -9.38
CA ALA A 53 11.59 -8.79 -10.75
C ALA A 53 11.89 -10.20 -11.29
N SER A 54 13.05 -10.77 -10.96
CA SER A 54 13.40 -12.15 -11.32
C SER A 54 12.55 -13.18 -10.57
N PHE A 55 12.30 -12.95 -9.28
CA PHE A 55 11.41 -13.81 -8.49
C PHE A 55 9.98 -13.84 -9.06
N LEU A 56 9.40 -12.67 -9.33
CA LEU A 56 8.04 -12.57 -9.87
C LEU A 56 7.90 -13.19 -11.27
N GLU A 57 8.94 -13.09 -12.11
CA GLU A 57 8.98 -13.76 -13.40
C GLU A 57 8.98 -15.28 -13.27
N ALA A 58 9.76 -15.82 -12.32
CA ALA A 58 9.80 -17.25 -12.06
C ALA A 58 8.43 -17.76 -11.59
N GLU A 59 7.81 -17.11 -10.60
CA GLU A 59 6.48 -17.48 -10.09
C GLU A 59 5.40 -17.42 -11.19
N ALA A 60 5.41 -16.37 -12.02
CA ALA A 60 4.45 -16.23 -13.12
C ALA A 60 4.69 -17.23 -14.27
N SER A 61 5.89 -17.78 -14.40
CA SER A 61 6.20 -18.83 -15.37
C SER A 61 5.68 -20.19 -14.94
N GLU A 62 5.58 -20.43 -13.62
CA GLU A 62 5.08 -21.69 -13.06
C GLU A 62 3.54 -21.74 -13.01
N ALA A 63 2.88 -20.62 -12.70
CA ALA A 63 1.43 -20.59 -12.53
C ALA A 63 0.79 -19.21 -12.81
N PRO A 64 -0.52 -19.17 -13.16
CA PRO A 64 -1.28 -17.93 -13.25
C PRO A 64 -1.22 -17.15 -11.92
N THR A 65 -0.49 -16.04 -11.95
CA THR A 65 -0.09 -15.28 -10.76
C THR A 65 -0.69 -13.88 -10.76
N ILE A 66 -1.15 -13.44 -9.60
CA ILE A 66 -1.51 -12.04 -9.32
C ILE A 66 -0.57 -11.45 -8.27
N VAL A 67 -0.16 -10.19 -8.47
CA VAL A 67 0.76 -9.48 -7.59
C VAL A 67 0.07 -8.26 -7.01
N ALA A 68 -0.02 -8.18 -5.69
CA ALA A 68 -0.52 -7.04 -4.94
C ALA A 68 0.65 -6.30 -4.28
N ILE A 69 0.78 -4.99 -4.51
CA ILE A 69 1.88 -4.17 -3.97
C ILE A 69 1.31 -3.04 -3.10
N ASP A 70 1.74 -2.97 -1.83
CA ASP A 70 1.52 -1.83 -0.93
C ASP A 70 2.43 -0.65 -1.32
N ALA A 71 2.17 -0.05 -2.48
CA ALA A 71 2.89 1.12 -2.98
C ALA A 71 2.08 1.83 -4.07
N PRO A 72 2.31 3.13 -4.32
CA PRO A 72 1.59 3.86 -5.35
C PRO A 72 2.10 3.45 -6.73
N LEU A 73 1.45 2.47 -7.35
CA LEU A 73 1.76 2.03 -8.72
C LEU A 73 1.24 3.03 -9.76
N THR A 74 0.25 3.84 -9.37
CA THR A 74 -0.24 4.94 -10.20
C THR A 74 0.34 6.28 -9.72
N GLU A 75 1.09 6.94 -10.62
CA GLU A 75 1.61 8.29 -10.40
C GLU A 75 0.47 9.35 -10.39
N PRO A 76 0.65 10.48 -9.68
CA PRO A 76 -0.27 11.62 -9.75
C PRO A 76 -0.54 12.07 -11.19
N SER A 77 -1.76 12.57 -11.44
CA SER A 77 -2.21 12.89 -12.80
C SER A 77 -1.33 13.90 -13.52
N CYS A 78 -0.80 14.92 -12.83
CA CYS A 78 0.13 15.86 -13.45
C CYS A 78 1.52 15.27 -13.69
N ALA A 79 1.98 14.31 -12.88
CA ALA A 79 3.29 13.67 -13.04
C ALA A 79 3.38 12.80 -14.31
N ARG A 80 2.25 12.25 -14.75
CA ARG A 80 2.11 11.47 -15.99
C ARG A 80 1.56 12.27 -17.18
N CYS A 81 1.38 13.59 -17.02
CA CYS A 81 0.80 14.43 -18.06
C CYS A 81 1.75 14.56 -19.26
N THR A 82 1.22 14.45 -20.47
CA THR A 82 1.98 14.55 -21.72
C THR A 82 1.66 15.81 -22.53
N LEU A 83 0.84 16.72 -21.98
CA LEU A 83 0.54 17.98 -22.65
C LEU A 83 1.81 18.81 -22.82
N PRO A 84 2.08 19.34 -24.03
CA PRO A 84 3.29 20.13 -24.28
C PRO A 84 3.28 21.47 -23.53
N VAL A 85 2.10 22.04 -23.28
CA VAL A 85 1.91 23.27 -22.50
C VAL A 85 0.80 23.02 -21.49
N CYS A 86 1.12 23.21 -20.21
CA CYS A 86 0.15 23.07 -19.12
C CYS A 86 -0.69 24.36 -19.00
N PRO A 87 -2.02 24.28 -19.02
CA PRO A 87 -2.89 25.45 -18.82
C PRO A 87 -2.98 25.90 -17.34
N GLY A 88 -2.33 25.18 -16.42
CA GLY A 88 -2.50 25.32 -14.97
C GLY A 88 -3.64 24.44 -14.43
N GLN A 89 -3.62 24.16 -13.12
CA GLN A 89 -4.58 23.24 -12.48
C GLN A 89 -6.03 23.78 -12.54
N GLU A 90 -6.21 25.10 -12.41
CA GLU A 90 -7.52 25.77 -12.45
C GLU A 90 -8.23 25.64 -13.81
N GLN A 91 -7.47 25.54 -14.90
CA GLN A 91 -7.98 25.44 -16.26
C GLN A 91 -7.77 24.03 -16.85
N CYS A 92 -7.34 23.07 -16.03
CA CYS A 92 -7.07 21.72 -16.49
C CYS A 92 -8.37 20.97 -16.79
N SER A 93 -8.45 20.33 -17.96
CA SER A 93 -9.60 19.51 -18.34
C SER A 93 -9.52 18.06 -17.82
N VAL A 94 -8.37 17.62 -17.30
CA VAL A 94 -8.18 16.28 -16.75
C VAL A 94 -9.06 16.09 -15.53
N GLU A 95 -9.97 15.12 -15.58
CA GLU A 95 -11.00 14.88 -14.56
C GLU A 95 -10.42 14.72 -13.15
N ALA A 96 -9.37 13.92 -13.00
CA ALA A 96 -8.72 13.72 -11.71
C ALA A 96 -8.12 15.01 -11.13
N VAL A 97 -7.59 15.91 -11.98
CA VAL A 97 -7.09 17.22 -11.54
C VAL A 97 -8.26 18.10 -11.09
N ARG A 98 -9.34 18.15 -11.88
CA ARG A 98 -10.56 18.90 -11.52
C ARG A 98 -11.16 18.42 -10.22
N TRP A 99 -11.26 17.10 -10.03
CA TRP A 99 -11.75 16.51 -8.79
C TRP A 99 -10.89 16.92 -7.59
N LEU A 100 -9.56 16.86 -7.73
CA LEU A 100 -8.65 17.23 -6.65
C LEU A 100 -8.81 18.70 -6.25
N CYS A 101 -8.89 19.60 -7.24
CA CYS A 101 -9.03 21.03 -7.04
C CYS A 101 -10.44 21.49 -6.63
N THR A 102 -11.41 20.58 -6.58
CA THR A 102 -12.79 20.88 -6.14
C THR A 102 -13.13 20.00 -4.96
N ARG A 103 -13.63 18.78 -5.22
CA ARG A 103 -14.03 17.82 -4.19
C ARG A 103 -12.91 17.49 -3.20
N GLY A 104 -11.66 17.39 -3.67
CA GLY A 104 -10.50 17.17 -2.80
C GLY A 104 -10.31 18.30 -1.78
N VAL A 105 -10.44 19.55 -2.22
CA VAL A 105 -10.37 20.74 -1.36
C VAL A 105 -11.52 20.75 -0.36
N GLU A 106 -12.76 20.51 -0.81
CA GLU A 106 -13.93 20.42 0.08
C GLU A 106 -13.73 19.38 1.19
N LEU A 107 -13.16 18.22 0.84
CA LEU A 107 -12.86 17.16 1.78
C LEU A 107 -11.80 17.57 2.80
N GLN A 108 -10.76 18.26 2.36
CA GLN A 108 -9.70 18.78 3.24
C GLN A 108 -10.22 19.89 4.18
N GLU A 109 -11.13 20.75 3.70
CA GLU A 109 -11.74 21.79 4.52
C GLU A 109 -12.71 21.21 5.55
N ALA A 110 -13.57 20.28 5.13
CA ALA A 110 -14.47 19.56 6.04
C ALA A 110 -13.69 18.78 7.12
N ALA A 111 -12.56 18.21 6.72
CA ALA A 111 -11.62 17.55 7.62
C ALA A 111 -11.04 18.50 8.68
N ALA A 112 -10.56 19.67 8.25
CA ALA A 112 -10.03 20.69 9.14
C ALA A 112 -11.08 21.21 10.13
N ALA A 113 -12.35 21.25 9.74
CA ALA A 113 -13.47 21.66 10.60
C ALA A 113 -13.90 20.58 11.62
N ALA A 114 -13.52 19.31 11.41
CA ALA A 114 -13.91 18.18 12.27
C ALA A 114 -12.74 17.22 12.52
N PRO A 115 -11.66 17.68 13.21
CA PRO A 115 -10.40 16.95 13.33
C PRO A 115 -10.54 15.58 14.02
N ASP A 116 -11.53 15.42 14.90
CA ASP A 116 -11.77 14.16 15.64
C ASP A 116 -12.30 13.02 14.75
N ARG A 117 -12.83 13.34 13.55
CA ARG A 117 -13.39 12.34 12.62
C ARG A 117 -12.32 11.63 11.81
N ILE A 118 -11.12 12.20 11.71
CA ILE A 118 -10.08 11.71 10.82
C ILE A 118 -8.95 11.12 11.65
N VAL A 119 -8.42 10.01 11.16
CA VAL A 119 -7.26 9.38 11.79
C VAL A 119 -6.11 10.39 11.76
N ALA A 120 -5.73 10.87 12.95
CA ALA A 120 -4.66 11.84 13.10
C ALA A 120 -3.44 11.40 12.30
N ILE A 121 -3.01 12.25 11.39
CA ILE A 121 -1.74 12.11 10.69
C ILE A 121 -0.66 12.10 11.77
N PRO A 122 0.14 11.03 11.90
CA PRO A 122 1.22 11.05 12.85
C PRO A 122 2.30 12.00 12.36
N THR A 123 2.40 13.14 13.04
CA THR A 123 3.47 14.12 12.94
C THR A 123 4.75 13.50 13.50
N SER A 124 5.42 12.65 12.73
CA SER A 124 6.79 12.25 13.08
C SER A 124 7.76 13.35 12.63
N HIS A 125 7.62 14.53 13.22
CA HIS A 125 8.70 15.48 13.36
C HIS A 125 8.88 15.70 14.85
N HIS A 126 9.80 14.94 15.46
CA HIS A 126 10.47 15.44 16.65
C HIS A 126 11.36 16.61 16.19
N THR A 127 10.79 17.80 16.13
CA THR A 127 11.62 19.00 16.25
C THR A 127 11.97 19.15 17.73
N THR A 128 13.25 19.22 18.04
CA THR A 128 13.82 19.42 19.40
C THR A 128 13.36 20.74 20.05
N THR A 129 12.58 21.54 19.35
CA THR A 129 11.99 22.79 19.80
C THR A 129 10.48 22.65 19.78
N GLY A 130 9.83 22.86 20.92
CA GLY A 130 8.40 22.67 21.17
C GLY A 130 7.47 23.62 20.42
N SER A 131 7.63 23.72 19.10
CA SER A 131 6.69 24.40 18.23
C SER A 131 5.51 23.46 17.99
N VAL A 132 4.31 23.96 18.31
CA VAL A 132 3.03 23.36 17.92
C VAL A 132 3.08 23.20 16.39
N VAL A 133 3.13 21.95 15.92
CA VAL A 133 3.19 21.66 14.48
C VAL A 133 1.80 21.97 13.94
N ASP A 134 1.71 22.99 13.07
CA ASP A 134 0.51 23.28 12.30
C ASP A 134 -0.04 21.99 11.69
N LEU A 135 -1.35 21.78 11.84
CA LEU A 135 -2.00 20.56 11.41
C LEU A 135 -1.69 20.33 9.91
N PRO A 136 -1.31 19.09 9.51
CA PRO A 136 -0.97 18.75 8.12
C PRO A 136 -2.10 18.99 7.10
N TYR A 137 -3.31 19.31 7.57
CA TYR A 137 -4.46 19.67 6.75
C TYR A 137 -4.36 21.06 6.10
N ALA A 138 -3.41 21.91 6.50
CA ALA A 138 -3.27 23.27 5.96
C ALA A 138 -2.44 23.38 4.67
N ALA A 139 -1.74 22.31 4.25
CA ALA A 139 -0.94 22.35 3.02
C ALA A 139 -1.86 22.33 1.78
N PRO A 140 -1.68 23.24 0.81
CA PRO A 140 -2.45 23.23 -0.42
C PRO A 140 -2.31 21.89 -1.17
N LEU A 141 -3.44 21.37 -1.63
CA LEU A 141 -3.44 20.21 -2.52
C LEU A 141 -2.79 20.57 -3.86
N ALA A 142 -2.03 19.63 -4.38
CA ALA A 142 -1.28 19.78 -5.62
C ALA A 142 -1.36 18.49 -6.44
N ALA A 143 -1.91 18.56 -7.66
CA ALA A 143 -2.14 17.40 -8.52
C ALA A 143 -0.86 16.74 -9.08
N TYR A 144 0.31 17.35 -8.83
CA TYR A 144 1.62 16.76 -9.13
C TYR A 144 2.22 15.98 -7.96
N THR A 145 1.68 16.09 -6.75
CA THR A 145 2.11 15.30 -5.59
C THR A 145 1.01 14.43 -5.00
N HIS A 146 -0.26 14.78 -5.18
CA HIS A 146 -1.39 14.12 -4.52
C HIS A 146 -2.26 13.34 -5.51
N ARG A 147 -2.81 12.22 -5.04
CA ARG A 147 -3.74 11.38 -5.82
C ARG A 147 -5.14 11.45 -5.21
N CYS A 148 -6.16 11.45 -6.06
CA CYS A 148 -7.57 11.42 -5.62
C CYS A 148 -7.84 10.27 -4.65
N THR A 149 -7.26 9.09 -4.92
CA THR A 149 -7.41 7.89 -4.09
C THR A 149 -6.93 8.12 -2.66
N GLU A 150 -5.82 8.83 -2.45
CA GLU A 150 -5.29 9.10 -1.11
C GLU A 150 -6.24 9.96 -0.30
N LEU A 151 -6.79 11.01 -0.91
CA LEU A 151 -7.76 11.89 -0.28
C LEU A 151 -9.07 11.18 0.00
N HIS A 152 -9.54 10.35 -0.93
CA HIS A 152 -10.76 9.57 -0.73
C HIS A 152 -10.61 8.57 0.42
N LEU A 153 -9.54 7.76 0.42
CA LEU A 153 -9.25 6.83 1.52
C LEU A 153 -9.17 7.58 2.86
N HIS A 154 -8.49 8.72 2.88
CA HIS A 154 -8.24 9.46 4.11
C HIS A 154 -9.47 10.19 4.66
N PHE A 155 -10.10 11.02 3.83
CA PHE A 155 -11.15 11.94 4.27
C PHE A 155 -12.55 11.34 4.23
N GLU A 156 -12.83 10.42 3.30
CA GLU A 156 -14.15 9.78 3.21
C GLU A 156 -14.19 8.47 4.01
N LEU A 157 -13.16 7.62 3.88
CA LEU A 157 -13.16 6.29 4.50
C LEU A 157 -12.48 6.25 5.87
N GLY A 158 -11.88 7.36 6.32
CA GLY A 158 -11.16 7.40 7.60
C GLY A 158 -9.95 6.45 7.64
N VAL A 159 -9.38 6.11 6.49
CA VAL A 159 -8.21 5.23 6.37
C VAL A 159 -6.98 6.05 6.00
N LEU A 160 -5.95 6.03 6.86
CA LEU A 160 -4.65 6.56 6.46
C LEU A 160 -4.01 5.66 5.40
N GLY A 161 -3.99 6.11 4.15
CA GLY A 161 -3.13 5.53 3.12
C GLY A 161 -1.64 5.62 3.50
N ARG A 162 -0.80 4.81 2.84
CA ARG A 162 0.65 4.82 3.05
C ARG A 162 1.28 6.15 2.62
N ASP A 163 0.82 6.67 1.49
CA ASP A 163 1.21 7.94 0.87
C ASP A 163 0.24 9.08 1.26
N PHE A 164 0.05 9.32 2.55
CA PHE A 164 -0.88 10.38 2.94
C PHE A 164 -0.33 11.78 2.61
N VAL A 165 -1.25 12.73 2.42
CA VAL A 165 -1.02 14.15 2.12
C VAL A 165 0.07 14.75 3.02
N GLY A 166 1.19 15.17 2.43
CA GLY A 166 2.28 15.84 3.13
C GLY A 166 3.47 14.97 3.60
N ARG A 167 3.52 13.66 3.33
CA ARG A 167 4.75 12.85 3.51
C ARG A 167 5.57 12.70 2.22
N SER A 168 6.89 12.68 2.37
CA SER A 168 7.82 12.41 1.28
C SER A 168 7.94 10.90 0.99
N THR A 169 6.95 10.35 0.29
CA THR A 169 7.05 8.97 -0.25
C THR A 169 7.72 8.90 -1.62
N GLY A 170 8.28 10.01 -2.11
CA GLY A 170 8.94 10.13 -3.41
C GLY A 170 9.85 8.97 -3.79
N PRO A 171 10.80 8.53 -2.94
CA PRO A 171 11.65 7.38 -3.26
C PRO A 171 10.89 6.06 -3.41
N LEU A 172 9.85 5.83 -2.58
CA LEU A 172 9.01 4.65 -2.67
C LEU A 172 8.14 4.69 -3.94
N ALA A 173 7.51 5.83 -4.21
CA ALA A 173 6.69 6.03 -5.41
C ALA A 173 7.52 5.91 -6.69
N ALA A 174 8.74 6.45 -6.71
CA ALA A 174 9.66 6.28 -7.83
C ALA A 174 10.04 4.82 -8.04
N ARG A 175 10.29 4.08 -6.95
CA ARG A 175 10.58 2.64 -6.99
C ARG A 175 9.38 1.84 -7.51
N ALA A 176 8.18 2.13 -7.02
CA ALA A 176 6.92 1.52 -7.45
C ALA A 176 6.68 1.77 -8.96
N GLY A 177 6.85 3.01 -9.42
CA GLY A 177 6.76 3.37 -10.83
C GLY A 177 7.81 2.68 -11.71
N HIS A 178 9.05 2.53 -11.23
CA HIS A 178 10.09 1.76 -11.90
C HIS A 178 9.73 0.27 -12.01
N LEU A 179 9.38 -0.36 -10.89
CA LEU A 179 8.98 -1.77 -10.85
C LEU A 179 7.79 -2.04 -11.76
N ARG A 180 6.76 -1.18 -11.75
CA ARG A 180 5.62 -1.30 -12.67
C ARG A 180 6.07 -1.39 -14.13
N ARG A 181 7.02 -0.54 -14.55
CA ARG A 181 7.54 -0.57 -15.94
C ARG A 181 8.35 -1.84 -16.23
N VAL A 182 9.16 -2.30 -15.28
CA VAL A 182 9.93 -3.54 -15.39
C VAL A 182 8.99 -4.74 -15.52
N LEU A 183 7.97 -4.82 -14.66
CA LEU A 183 6.99 -5.89 -14.61
C LEU A 183 6.07 -5.89 -15.84
N ALA A 184 5.77 -4.72 -16.42
CA ALA A 184 5.07 -4.65 -17.70
C ALA A 184 5.80 -5.39 -18.82
N GLY A 185 7.13 -5.33 -18.85
CA GLY A 185 7.97 -6.12 -19.78
C GLY A 185 7.95 -7.63 -19.52
N LYS A 186 7.38 -8.06 -18.38
CA LYS A 186 7.29 -9.46 -17.94
C LYS A 186 5.86 -10.00 -17.97
N GLY A 187 4.93 -9.29 -18.60
CA GLY A 187 3.53 -9.72 -18.74
C GLY A 187 2.61 -9.34 -17.58
N PHE A 188 3.06 -8.47 -16.66
CA PHE A 188 2.20 -7.92 -15.63
C PHE A 188 1.53 -6.61 -16.08
N ALA A 189 0.21 -6.55 -16.02
CA ALA A 189 -0.60 -5.40 -16.36
C ALA A 189 -1.30 -4.83 -15.11
N LEU A 190 -1.16 -3.51 -14.92
CA LEU A 190 -1.81 -2.79 -13.83
C LEU A 190 -3.34 -2.92 -13.95
N ASN A 191 -4.01 -3.21 -12.83
CA ASN A 191 -5.45 -3.49 -12.72
C ASN A 191 -5.92 -4.80 -13.37
N ASP A 192 -4.99 -5.69 -13.75
CA ASP A 192 -5.30 -7.06 -14.20
C ASP A 192 -4.65 -8.07 -13.24
N ASN A 193 -3.36 -8.38 -13.46
CA ASN A 193 -2.56 -9.27 -12.61
C ASN A 193 -1.50 -8.52 -11.76
N LEU A 194 -1.48 -7.19 -11.82
CA LEU A 194 -0.72 -6.31 -10.93
C LEU A 194 -1.66 -5.29 -10.29
N ILE A 195 -1.78 -5.32 -8.97
CA ILE A 195 -2.74 -4.52 -8.21
C ILE A 195 -2.01 -3.66 -7.18
N GLU A 196 -2.40 -2.39 -7.10
CA GLU A 196 -2.04 -1.52 -5.98
C GLU A 196 -2.98 -1.79 -4.82
N VAL A 197 -2.43 -2.05 -3.63
CA VAL A 197 -3.22 -2.30 -2.42
C VAL A 197 -2.82 -1.37 -1.28
N SER A 198 -3.69 -1.27 -0.28
CA SER A 198 -3.37 -0.63 1.00
C SER A 198 -3.78 -1.57 2.12
N PRO A 199 -2.84 -2.27 2.79
CA PRO A 199 -3.18 -3.24 3.82
C PRO A 199 -3.97 -2.59 4.97
N ARG A 200 -3.66 -1.33 5.31
CA ARG A 200 -4.45 -0.57 6.27
C ARG A 200 -5.90 -0.34 5.83
N ALA A 201 -6.13 -0.04 4.54
CA ALA A 201 -7.49 0.07 3.99
C ALA A 201 -8.21 -1.26 4.04
N THR A 202 -7.52 -2.34 3.68
CA THR A 202 -8.05 -3.71 3.75
C THR A 202 -8.46 -4.07 5.18
N VAL A 203 -7.58 -3.85 6.16
CA VAL A 203 -7.89 -4.11 7.58
C VAL A 203 -9.06 -3.22 8.07
N GLY A 204 -9.13 -1.97 7.61
CA GLY A 204 -10.22 -1.06 7.93
C GLY A 204 -11.56 -1.53 7.39
N ALA A 205 -11.59 -2.00 6.14
CA ALA A 205 -12.79 -2.51 5.48
C ALA A 205 -13.28 -3.84 6.10
N LEU A 206 -12.35 -4.76 6.39
CA LEU A 206 -12.71 -6.11 6.89
C LEU A 206 -12.99 -6.15 8.39
N PHE A 207 -12.26 -5.35 9.18
CA PHE A 207 -12.29 -5.47 10.65
C PHE A 207 -12.55 -4.16 11.40
N GLY A 208 -12.80 -3.07 10.66
CA GLY A 208 -13.13 -1.77 11.20
C GLY A 208 -11.92 -0.91 11.58
N GLU A 209 -12.18 0.39 11.70
CA GLU A 209 -11.16 1.43 11.89
C GLU A 209 -10.24 1.18 13.10
N ARG A 210 -10.80 0.67 14.20
CA ARG A 210 -10.03 0.46 15.44
C ARG A 210 -8.85 -0.51 15.25
N LYS A 211 -9.07 -1.58 14.48
CA LYS A 211 -8.00 -2.53 14.16
C LYS A 211 -6.99 -1.91 13.22
N ALA A 212 -7.45 -1.24 12.16
CA ALA A 212 -6.61 -0.54 11.17
C ALA A 212 -5.70 0.54 11.79
N ARG A 213 -6.16 1.23 12.83
CA ARG A 213 -5.37 2.24 13.56
C ARG A 213 -4.23 1.58 14.36
N GLY A 214 -4.53 0.49 15.07
CA GLY A 214 -3.64 0.00 16.11
C GLY A 214 -2.67 -1.11 15.73
N TYR A 215 -2.89 -1.85 14.63
CA TYR A 215 -2.09 -3.04 14.36
C TYR A 215 -0.59 -2.76 14.10
N LYS A 216 -0.20 -1.51 13.77
CA LYS A 216 1.21 -1.08 13.65
C LYS A 216 1.79 -0.42 14.92
N ARG A 217 0.96 0.17 15.78
CA ARG A 217 1.41 1.22 16.74
C ARG A 217 0.85 1.12 18.15
N ASP A 218 -0.05 0.18 18.41
CA ASP A 218 -0.55 -0.03 19.77
C ASP A 218 0.57 -0.53 20.69
N ALA A 219 0.32 -0.53 21.99
CA ALA A 219 1.27 -1.03 22.99
C ALA A 219 1.66 -2.50 22.76
N ASP A 220 0.78 -3.28 22.12
CA ASP A 220 1.04 -4.66 21.69
C ASP A 220 0.60 -4.88 20.23
N PRO A 221 1.42 -4.48 19.25
CA PRO A 221 1.13 -4.67 17.83
C PRO A 221 1.13 -6.15 17.44
N TRP A 222 1.88 -6.99 18.16
CA TRP A 222 1.94 -8.42 17.88
C TRP A 222 0.59 -9.06 18.16
N LEU A 223 0.03 -8.87 19.35
CA LEU A 223 -1.26 -9.45 19.73
C LEU A 223 -2.40 -8.97 18.83
N ARG A 224 -2.37 -7.70 18.40
CA ARG A 224 -3.37 -7.18 17.47
C ARG A 224 -3.28 -7.84 16.10
N ARG A 225 -2.07 -8.01 15.55
CA ARG A 225 -1.86 -8.73 14.29
C ARG A 225 -2.28 -10.19 14.42
N ALA A 226 -1.91 -10.87 15.51
CA ALA A 226 -2.29 -12.26 15.77
C ALA A 226 -3.81 -12.45 15.76
N ARG A 227 -4.56 -11.56 16.42
CA ARG A 227 -6.04 -11.59 16.41
C ARG A 227 -6.63 -11.38 15.02
N ILE A 228 -6.05 -10.50 14.20
CA ILE A 228 -6.51 -10.30 12.82
C ILE A 228 -6.33 -11.59 12.00
N ILE A 229 -5.19 -12.28 12.17
CA ILE A 229 -4.96 -13.57 11.52
C ILE A 229 -5.90 -14.67 12.04
N GLU A 230 -6.18 -14.69 13.33
CA GLU A 230 -7.16 -15.62 13.92
C GLU A 230 -8.58 -15.39 13.37
N ASP A 231 -8.99 -14.13 13.22
CA ASP A 231 -10.27 -13.78 12.62
C ASP A 231 -10.37 -14.21 11.14
N LEU A 232 -9.23 -14.39 10.46
CA LEU A 232 -9.13 -14.92 9.10
C LEU A 232 -9.03 -16.44 9.02
N ALA A 233 -9.03 -17.20 10.13
CA ALA A 233 -8.74 -18.64 10.11
C ALA A 233 -9.68 -19.48 9.23
N GLY A 234 -10.89 -18.99 8.93
CA GLY A 234 -11.83 -19.63 8.00
C GLY A 234 -11.51 -19.38 6.52
N GLU A 235 -10.77 -18.33 6.20
CA GLU A 235 -10.45 -17.87 4.84
C GLU A 235 -8.96 -18.00 4.51
N LEU A 236 -8.11 -18.06 5.53
CA LEU A 236 -6.65 -18.11 5.45
C LEU A 236 -6.12 -19.34 6.20
N GLY A 237 -5.34 -20.15 5.51
CA GLY A 237 -4.62 -21.30 6.05
C GLY A 237 -3.11 -21.14 5.87
N PHE A 238 -2.35 -21.98 6.57
CA PHE A 238 -0.90 -22.06 6.41
C PHE A 238 -0.54 -23.44 5.86
N ALA A 239 0.16 -23.48 4.73
CA ALA A 239 0.50 -24.74 4.09
C ALA A 239 1.51 -25.53 4.95
N ALA A 240 1.48 -26.86 4.88
CA ALA A 240 2.42 -27.69 5.66
C ALA A 240 3.91 -27.38 5.34
N ARG A 241 4.20 -26.93 4.12
CA ARG A 241 5.54 -26.50 3.69
C ARG A 241 5.94 -25.12 4.19
N SER A 242 4.98 -24.32 4.68
CA SER A 242 5.21 -22.94 5.12
C SER A 242 5.95 -22.85 6.46
N ARG A 243 6.23 -23.99 7.12
CA ARG A 243 6.98 -24.15 8.38
C ARG A 243 6.56 -23.16 9.48
N MET A 244 7.16 -21.95 9.47
CA MET A 244 6.97 -20.88 10.47
C MET A 244 6.29 -19.64 9.90
N SER A 245 5.62 -19.72 8.75
CA SER A 245 4.95 -18.56 8.15
C SER A 245 3.98 -17.89 9.12
N ARG A 246 3.30 -18.62 10.01
CA ARG A 246 2.41 -18.04 11.02
C ARG A 246 3.15 -17.10 11.98
N GLU A 247 4.31 -17.52 12.47
CA GLU A 247 5.18 -16.71 13.32
C GLU A 247 5.85 -15.58 12.52
N GLU A 248 6.24 -15.85 11.28
CA GLU A 248 6.90 -14.90 10.38
C GLU A 248 5.99 -13.74 9.97
N VAL A 249 4.69 -13.99 9.71
CA VAL A 249 3.66 -12.93 9.54
C VAL A 249 3.76 -11.92 10.67
N LEU A 250 3.87 -12.41 11.91
CA LEU A 250 3.78 -11.59 13.11
C LEU A 250 5.12 -10.97 13.50
N ARG A 251 6.23 -11.41 12.89
CA ARG A 251 7.60 -10.99 13.23
C ARG A 251 7.79 -9.48 13.14
N ASN A 252 7.29 -8.86 12.08
CA ASN A 252 7.34 -7.41 11.88
C ASN A 252 6.14 -6.92 11.05
N ASP A 253 5.95 -5.60 11.00
CA ASP A 253 4.84 -5.01 10.26
C ASP A 253 4.95 -5.27 8.76
N HIS A 254 6.15 -5.26 8.18
CA HIS A 254 6.34 -5.55 6.75
C HIS A 254 5.83 -6.94 6.34
N CYS A 255 6.15 -7.98 7.12
CA CYS A 255 5.67 -9.34 6.87
C CYS A 255 4.15 -9.45 7.02
N PHE A 256 3.54 -8.65 7.91
CA PHE A 256 2.10 -8.59 8.05
C PHE A 256 1.42 -7.80 6.92
N GLU A 257 2.02 -6.70 6.46
CA GLU A 257 1.52 -5.88 5.35
C GLU A 257 1.63 -6.59 4.00
N ALA A 258 2.61 -7.48 3.84
CA ALA A 258 2.77 -8.28 2.64
C ALA A 258 1.72 -9.39 2.54
N LEU A 259 1.09 -9.79 3.64
CA LEU A 259 0.01 -10.79 3.68
C LEU A 259 -1.34 -10.14 3.35
#